data_AF-A0A550GMU8-F1
#
_entry.id   AF-A0A550GMU8-F1
#
_cell.length_a   1.000
_cell.length_b   1.000
_cell.length_c   1.000
_cell.angle_alpha   90.00
_cell.angle_beta   90.00
_cell.angle_gamma   90.00
#
_symmetry.space_group_name_H-M   'P 1'
#
loop_
_entity.id
_entity.type
_entity.pdbx_description
1 polymer ?
#
loop_
_entity_poly.entity_id
_entity_poly.type
_entity_poly.pdbx_seq_one_letter_code
_entity_poly.pdbx_strand_id
1 'polypeptide(L)'
;MSKKKKKSWKEQQRDRQLKEQKAENTFQQQRKNLKKTKPRNWSKIIIISSIIIISIVIASYFIFQNPASEPFYTIHIKSDGSIDPQEVPIVKSDDTHYTLTGNIHGSIIIEKDNIILDGANHILFGNNKVTSKGLEISEKNQITIKNLEIKNFDTGIHLFISSNNIITENTLSDNKNSIWLEYSSNNQIINNRFSKQFALSLASSSYNQISKNTIQDCEGAIGLSYSSDNTIIENNITNSTSAIGLVSYSSNNTISENFLLNCDGGIALSSYSSDNEIHDNTLKTGLGGLGFSSFSMKNHILRNQIESFDQGIILSESPTNLFEQNSISNCAAGITLSYSLNNTFTENNIVNSQQLAISLTYSEDNYFYHNIFSENSEQVFTSNSLSYWDNGYPSGGNYWSDYEEKYPNAEEIESSGIWNEPYEINESEYDNFPLMSQPIS
;
A
#
# COMPACT_ATOMS: atom_id res chain seq x y z
N MET A 1 66.42 28.13 21.13
CA MET A 1 66.95 26.90 21.78
C MET A 1 67.11 27.13 23.27
N SER A 2 66.28 26.50 24.12
CA SER A 2 66.49 26.40 25.57
C SER A 2 66.17 24.95 25.98
N LYS A 3 67.20 24.17 26.28
CA LYS A 3 67.10 22.74 26.65
C LYS A 3 66.49 22.65 28.06
N LYS A 4 65.21 22.24 28.19
CA LYS A 4 64.65 21.82 29.49
C LYS A 4 65.36 20.53 29.93
N LYS A 5 66.19 20.62 30.98
CA LYS A 5 66.82 19.47 31.66
C LYS A 5 65.73 18.47 32.07
N LYS A 6 65.84 17.20 31.65
CA LYS A 6 65.01 16.10 32.18
C LYS A 6 65.35 15.91 33.67
N LYS A 7 64.32 15.94 34.54
CA LYS A 7 64.44 15.62 35.98
C LYS A 7 65.04 14.22 36.18
N SER A 8 65.86 14.06 37.21
CA SER A 8 66.49 12.79 37.57
C SER A 8 65.43 11.76 37.99
N TRP A 9 65.68 10.46 37.75
CA TRP A 9 64.78 9.36 38.15
C TRP A 9 64.43 9.40 39.65
N LYS A 10 65.39 9.81 40.50
CA LYS A 10 65.16 9.99 41.94
C LYS A 10 64.19 11.14 42.26
N GLU A 11 64.21 12.22 41.49
CA GLU A 11 63.28 13.35 41.68
C GLU A 11 61.86 12.97 41.23
N GLN A 12 61.73 12.19 40.16
CA GLN A 12 60.43 11.70 39.69
C GLN A 12 59.80 10.73 40.70
N GLN A 13 60.59 9.84 41.31
CA GLN A 13 60.15 8.94 42.39
C GLN A 13 59.63 9.74 43.60
N ARG A 14 60.36 10.79 44.00
CA ARG A 14 59.98 11.65 45.14
C ARG A 14 58.69 12.42 44.87
N ASP A 15 58.53 12.97 43.66
CA ASP A 15 57.31 13.66 43.24
C ASP A 15 56.10 12.71 43.21
N ARG A 16 56.30 11.42 42.84
CA ARG A 16 55.25 10.39 42.84
C ARG A 16 54.80 10.05 44.25
N GLN A 17 55.74 9.80 45.17
CA GLN A 17 55.44 9.56 46.58
C GLN A 17 54.72 10.74 47.23
N LEU A 18 55.12 11.98 46.92
CA LEU A 18 54.46 13.17 47.46
C LEU A 18 53.02 13.32 46.95
N LYS A 19 52.76 12.95 45.69
CA LYS A 19 51.41 12.93 45.12
C LYS A 19 50.53 11.85 45.73
N GLU A 20 51.06 10.64 45.92
CA GLU A 20 50.35 9.53 46.58
C GLU A 20 49.99 9.89 48.02
N GLN A 21 50.93 10.49 48.77
CA GLN A 21 50.67 10.90 50.15
C GLN A 21 49.61 12.02 50.25
N LYS A 22 49.58 12.95 49.28
CA LYS A 22 48.50 13.95 49.19
C LYS A 22 47.14 13.32 48.84
N ALA A 23 47.12 12.34 47.94
CA ALA A 23 45.89 11.64 47.58
C ALA A 23 45.32 10.85 48.76
N GLU A 24 46.17 10.13 49.49
CA GLU A 24 45.78 9.38 50.69
C GLU A 24 45.22 10.31 51.77
N ASN A 25 45.89 11.43 52.06
CA ASN A 25 45.39 12.42 53.04
C ASN A 25 44.04 13.00 52.63
N THR A 26 43.84 13.28 51.34
CA THR A 26 42.57 13.80 50.81
C THR A 26 41.45 12.77 50.96
N PHE A 27 41.73 11.49 50.65
CA PHE A 27 40.78 10.40 50.80
C PHE A 27 40.39 10.17 52.27
N GLN A 28 41.37 10.17 53.19
CA GLN A 28 41.09 10.04 54.62
C GLN A 28 40.25 11.21 55.16
N GLN A 29 40.45 12.42 54.64
CA GLN A 29 39.68 13.60 55.01
C GLN A 29 38.23 13.54 54.49
N GLN A 30 38.03 13.11 53.24
CA GLN A 30 36.68 12.84 52.69
C GLN A 30 35.97 11.75 53.50
N ARG A 31 36.67 10.66 53.87
CA ARG A 31 36.10 9.57 54.67
C ARG A 31 35.70 10.02 56.09
N LYS A 32 36.43 10.95 56.70
CA LYS A 32 36.04 11.58 57.98
C LYS A 32 34.80 12.48 57.84
N ASN A 33 34.65 13.19 56.72
CA ASN A 33 33.49 14.03 56.47
C ASN A 33 32.21 13.21 56.22
N LEU A 34 32.30 12.10 55.47
CA LEU A 34 31.19 11.17 55.25
C LEU A 34 30.68 10.50 56.53
N LYS A 35 31.55 10.26 57.52
CA LYS A 35 31.14 9.72 58.83
C LYS A 35 30.45 10.74 59.76
N LYS A 36 30.48 12.04 59.42
CA LYS A 36 29.87 13.12 60.24
C LYS A 36 28.46 13.52 59.79
N THR A 37 28.01 13.11 58.61
CA THR A 37 26.67 13.42 58.11
C THR A 37 25.66 12.42 58.68
N LYS A 38 24.89 12.82 59.70
CA LYS A 38 23.70 12.05 60.16
C LYS A 38 22.61 12.10 59.08
N PRO A 39 21.83 11.01 58.87
CA PRO A 39 20.69 11.04 57.97
C PRO A 39 19.63 12.05 58.46
N ARG A 40 19.03 12.78 57.51
CA ARG A 40 18.05 13.84 57.74
C ARG A 40 16.75 13.22 58.28
N ASN A 41 16.43 13.46 59.54
CA ASN A 41 15.22 12.94 60.19
C ASN A 41 14.02 13.81 59.80
N TRP A 42 13.30 13.42 58.75
CA TRP A 42 12.07 14.11 58.33
C TRP A 42 11.00 13.95 59.41
N SER A 43 10.26 15.01 59.72
CA SER A 43 9.17 14.90 60.69
C SER A 43 8.12 13.92 60.15
N LYS A 44 7.53 13.09 61.05
CA LYS A 44 6.49 12.11 60.69
C LYS A 44 5.35 12.75 59.89
N ILE A 45 5.07 14.03 60.14
CA ILE A 45 4.07 14.82 59.41
C ILE A 45 4.46 14.93 57.93
N ILE A 46 5.70 15.30 57.59
CA ILE A 46 6.14 15.44 56.18
C ILE A 46 6.08 14.09 55.46
N ILE A 47 6.47 13.00 56.12
CA ILE A 47 6.39 11.66 55.56
C ILE A 47 4.93 11.29 55.28
N ILE A 48 4.02 11.51 56.24
CA ILE A 48 2.59 11.22 56.09
C ILE A 48 1.95 12.09 55.00
N SER A 49 2.26 13.39 54.95
CA SER A 49 1.79 14.30 53.90
C SER A 49 2.26 13.85 52.51
N SER A 50 3.51 13.37 52.42
CA SER A 50 4.08 12.89 51.15
C SER A 50 3.40 11.60 50.70
N ILE A 51 3.12 10.67 51.62
CA ILE A 51 2.37 9.44 51.34
C ILE A 51 0.96 9.77 50.86
N ILE A 52 0.26 10.70 51.53
CA ILE A 52 -1.09 11.11 51.13
C ILE A 52 -1.10 11.74 49.74
N ILE A 53 -0.15 12.63 49.42
CA ILE A 53 -0.04 13.23 48.08
C ILE A 53 0.23 12.15 47.03
N ILE A 54 1.14 11.22 47.30
CA ILE A 54 1.42 10.09 46.39
C ILE A 54 0.17 9.23 46.20
N SER A 55 -0.57 8.93 47.26
CA SER A 55 -1.83 8.16 47.18
C SER A 55 -2.90 8.90 46.37
N ILE A 56 -3.01 10.23 46.51
CA ILE A 56 -3.94 11.05 45.71
C ILE A 56 -3.51 11.03 44.24
N VAL A 57 -2.23 11.21 43.94
CA VAL A 57 -1.71 11.16 42.57
C VAL A 57 -1.96 9.80 41.93
N ILE A 58 -1.72 8.72 42.66
CA ILE A 58 -2.01 7.34 42.22
C ILE A 58 -3.51 7.13 42.02
N ALA A 59 -4.35 7.58 42.94
CA ALA A 59 -5.80 7.49 42.81
C ALA A 59 -6.32 8.28 41.60
N SER A 60 -5.82 9.50 41.38
CA SER A 60 -6.14 10.27 40.17
C SER A 60 -5.65 9.58 38.90
N TYR A 61 -4.48 8.96 38.91
CA TYR A 61 -3.98 8.17 37.78
C TYR A 61 -4.92 6.98 37.46
N PHE A 62 -5.42 6.28 38.47
CA PHE A 62 -6.41 5.19 38.27
C PHE A 62 -7.78 5.70 37.80
N ILE A 63 -8.23 6.87 38.25
CA ILE A 63 -9.48 7.50 37.79
C ILE A 63 -9.36 7.94 36.32
N PHE A 64 -8.19 8.46 35.91
CA PHE A 64 -7.93 8.84 34.51
C PHE A 64 -7.70 7.63 33.59
N GLN A 65 -7.24 6.50 34.11
CA GLN A 65 -7.09 5.24 33.36
C GLN A 65 -8.42 4.49 33.21
N ASN A 66 -9.41 4.75 34.08
CA ASN A 66 -10.75 4.17 34.01
C ASN A 66 -11.82 5.28 34.12
N PRO A 67 -11.97 6.17 33.11
CA PRO A 67 -13.24 6.86 32.97
C PRO A 67 -14.33 5.79 32.93
N ALA A 68 -15.46 6.01 33.61
CA ALA A 68 -16.61 5.13 33.45
C ALA A 68 -16.85 4.96 31.94
N SER A 69 -16.73 3.72 31.43
CA SER A 69 -16.83 3.47 29.99
C SER A 69 -18.14 4.06 29.52
N GLU A 70 -18.10 4.97 28.55
CA GLU A 70 -19.34 5.48 27.97
C GLU A 70 -20.18 4.27 27.53
N PRO A 71 -21.50 4.27 27.83
CA PRO A 71 -22.36 3.16 27.49
C PRO A 71 -22.22 2.83 25.99
N PHE A 72 -21.93 1.57 25.68
CA PHE A 72 -21.82 1.10 24.31
C PHE A 72 -23.21 0.74 23.81
N TYR A 73 -23.73 1.51 22.85
CA TYR A 73 -25.08 1.36 22.34
C TYR A 73 -25.13 0.48 21.10
N THR A 74 -26.25 -0.22 20.91
CA THR A 74 -26.68 -0.68 19.59
C THR A 74 -27.89 0.16 19.22
N ILE A 75 -27.77 0.97 18.17
CA ILE A 75 -28.80 1.88 17.70
C ILE A 75 -29.41 1.31 16.42
N HIS A 76 -30.72 1.19 16.39
CA HIS A 76 -31.46 0.74 15.21
C HIS A 76 -32.14 1.94 14.54
N ILE A 77 -31.88 2.14 13.26
CA ILE A 77 -32.78 2.91 12.37
C ILE A 77 -33.74 1.88 11.78
N LYS A 78 -34.88 1.70 12.45
CA LYS A 78 -35.82 0.62 12.15
C LYS A 78 -36.52 0.83 10.82
N SER A 79 -37.12 -0.23 10.29
CA SER A 79 -37.84 -0.24 9.00
C SER A 79 -38.98 0.79 8.90
N ASP A 80 -39.65 1.12 10.01
CA ASP A 80 -40.66 2.19 10.10
C ASP A 80 -40.05 3.61 10.16
N GLY A 81 -38.73 3.70 10.19
CA GLY A 81 -37.94 4.91 10.27
C GLY A 81 -37.82 5.49 11.68
N SER A 82 -38.29 4.82 12.73
CA SER A 82 -38.03 5.24 14.11
C SER A 82 -36.63 4.81 14.57
N ILE A 83 -36.09 5.54 15.57
CA ILE A 83 -34.77 5.29 16.15
C ILE A 83 -34.95 4.59 17.50
N ASP A 84 -34.19 3.52 17.76
CA ASP A 84 -34.21 2.76 19.02
C ASP A 84 -32.78 2.45 19.51
N PRO A 85 -32.41 2.73 20.77
CA PRO A 85 -33.22 3.42 21.78
C PRO A 85 -33.51 4.87 21.41
N GLN A 86 -34.56 5.43 22.01
CA GLN A 86 -34.83 6.86 21.96
C GLN A 86 -33.74 7.63 22.71
N GLU A 87 -33.60 8.93 22.43
CA GLU A 87 -32.65 9.84 23.09
C GLU A 87 -31.16 9.53 22.81
N VAL A 88 -30.86 8.97 21.64
CA VAL A 88 -29.49 8.84 21.15
C VAL A 88 -29.04 10.08 20.37
N PRO A 89 -27.73 10.29 20.15
CA PRO A 89 -27.18 11.41 19.37
C PRO A 89 -27.48 11.35 17.85
N ILE A 90 -28.72 11.01 17.46
CA ILE A 90 -29.20 10.99 16.08
C ILE A 90 -30.57 11.66 16.03
N VAL A 91 -30.74 12.61 15.12
CA VAL A 91 -32.03 13.24 14.84
C VAL A 91 -32.51 12.86 13.45
N LYS A 92 -33.82 12.63 13.34
CA LYS A 92 -34.52 12.42 12.06
C LYS A 92 -35.15 13.74 11.63
N SER A 93 -34.70 14.33 10.51
CA SER A 93 -35.25 15.60 10.01
C SER A 93 -36.48 15.41 9.12
N ASP A 94 -36.53 14.32 8.37
CA ASP A 94 -37.68 13.87 7.57
C ASP A 94 -37.67 12.34 7.45
N ASP A 95 -38.51 11.75 6.59
CA ASP A 95 -38.60 10.29 6.51
C ASP A 95 -37.33 9.57 6.03
N THR A 96 -36.44 10.28 5.35
CA THR A 96 -35.25 9.72 4.72
C THR A 96 -33.94 10.26 5.29
N HIS A 97 -33.94 11.35 6.04
CA HIS A 97 -32.71 12.00 6.52
C HIS A 97 -32.50 11.84 8.03
N TYR A 98 -31.36 11.26 8.37
CA TYR A 98 -30.86 11.05 9.72
C TYR A 98 -29.52 11.75 9.87
N THR A 99 -29.34 12.51 10.95
CA THR A 99 -28.12 13.28 11.19
C THR A 99 -27.62 13.03 12.61
N LEU A 100 -26.34 12.72 12.76
CA LEU A 100 -25.72 12.66 14.08
C LEU A 100 -25.65 14.07 14.69
N THR A 101 -25.92 14.16 15.99
CA THR A 101 -25.81 15.40 16.78
C THR A 101 -24.69 15.36 17.81
N GLY A 102 -23.98 14.23 17.87
CA GLY A 102 -22.86 14.00 18.78
C GLY A 102 -22.15 12.70 18.42
N ASN A 103 -21.00 12.49 19.07
CA ASN A 103 -20.27 11.23 18.93
C ASN A 103 -21.07 10.07 19.54
N ILE A 104 -20.91 8.88 18.98
CA ILE A 104 -21.61 7.67 19.42
C ILE A 104 -20.56 6.62 19.79
N HIS A 105 -20.67 6.08 21.00
CA HIS A 105 -19.95 4.87 21.40
C HIS A 105 -20.89 3.68 21.18
N GLY A 106 -20.73 2.95 20.08
CA GLY A 106 -21.71 1.94 19.72
C GLY A 106 -21.74 1.53 18.26
N SER A 107 -22.68 0.66 17.94
CA SER A 107 -23.00 0.21 16.58
C SER A 107 -24.32 0.82 16.11
N ILE A 108 -24.46 1.04 14.81
CA ILE A 108 -25.71 1.46 14.16
C ILE A 108 -26.15 0.37 13.17
N ILE A 109 -27.36 -0.14 13.34
CA ILE A 109 -27.99 -1.12 12.45
C ILE A 109 -29.06 -0.39 11.64
N ILE A 110 -28.96 -0.45 10.31
CA ILE A 110 -29.90 0.19 9.41
C ILE A 110 -30.85 -0.87 8.86
N GLU A 111 -32.13 -0.73 9.14
CA GLU A 111 -33.18 -1.68 8.76
C GLU A 111 -34.19 -1.10 7.75
N LYS A 112 -33.98 0.17 7.36
CA LYS A 112 -34.82 0.93 6.42
C LYS A 112 -34.03 1.27 5.16
N ASP A 113 -34.65 1.04 4.00
CA ASP A 113 -34.14 1.44 2.69
C ASP A 113 -34.32 2.95 2.43
N ASN A 114 -33.60 3.47 1.42
CA ASN A 114 -33.79 4.84 0.92
C ASN A 114 -33.64 5.90 2.02
N ILE A 115 -32.52 5.85 2.74
CA ILE A 115 -32.17 6.84 3.76
C ILE A 115 -30.78 7.42 3.53
N ILE A 116 -30.57 8.61 4.08
CA ILE A 116 -29.27 9.26 4.24
C ILE A 116 -28.95 9.28 5.73
N LEU A 117 -27.81 8.72 6.11
CA LEU A 117 -27.19 8.92 7.40
C LEU A 117 -26.00 9.88 7.23
N ASP A 118 -26.20 11.11 7.69
CA ASP A 118 -25.17 12.15 7.73
C ASP A 118 -24.51 12.16 9.11
N GLY A 119 -23.23 11.82 9.18
CA GLY A 119 -22.45 11.87 10.40
C GLY A 119 -22.20 13.29 10.91
N ALA A 120 -22.38 14.33 10.09
CA ALA A 120 -22.09 15.72 10.43
C ALA A 120 -20.68 15.92 11.05
N ASN A 121 -19.71 15.11 10.61
CA ASN A 121 -18.34 15.01 11.11
C ASN A 121 -18.20 14.50 12.55
N HIS A 122 -19.24 13.88 13.11
CA HIS A 122 -19.17 13.17 14.37
C HIS A 122 -18.52 11.80 14.21
N ILE A 123 -18.11 11.24 15.34
CA ILE A 123 -17.36 10.00 15.42
C ILE A 123 -18.25 8.86 15.91
N LEU A 124 -18.21 7.73 15.22
CA LEU A 124 -18.69 6.43 15.67
C LEU A 124 -17.50 5.64 16.24
N PHE A 125 -17.50 5.41 17.55
CA PHE A 125 -16.45 4.71 18.30
C PHE A 125 -16.83 3.25 18.57
N GLY A 126 -15.95 2.36 18.14
CA GLY A 126 -15.95 0.95 18.52
C GLY A 126 -15.19 0.70 19.82
N ASN A 127 -15.16 -0.57 20.23
CA ASN A 127 -14.52 -1.04 21.46
C ASN A 127 -13.40 -2.07 21.20
N ASN A 128 -12.88 -2.14 19.97
CA ASN A 128 -11.86 -3.09 19.51
C ASN A 128 -12.23 -4.57 19.70
N LYS A 129 -13.51 -4.89 19.90
CA LYS A 129 -13.96 -6.28 20.04
C LYS A 129 -13.96 -6.95 18.68
N VAL A 130 -13.42 -8.16 18.62
CA VAL A 130 -13.51 -9.06 17.45
C VAL A 130 -14.99 -9.21 17.06
N THR A 131 -15.29 -9.22 15.75
CA THR A 131 -16.63 -9.21 15.14
C THR A 131 -17.50 -7.97 15.40
N SER A 132 -16.96 -6.90 16.01
CA SER A 132 -17.72 -5.65 16.15
C SER A 132 -17.89 -4.96 14.80
N LYS A 133 -19.12 -4.52 14.51
CA LYS A 133 -19.46 -3.75 13.31
C LYS A 133 -19.83 -2.33 13.71
N GLY A 134 -19.32 -1.32 13.03
CA GLY A 134 -19.74 0.07 13.25
C GLY A 134 -21.13 0.31 12.67
N LEU A 135 -21.24 0.22 11.35
CA LEU A 135 -22.49 0.27 10.61
C LEU A 135 -22.79 -1.10 10.01
N GLU A 136 -23.96 -1.64 10.30
CA GLU A 136 -24.45 -2.90 9.74
C GLU A 136 -25.68 -2.65 8.87
N ILE A 137 -25.55 -3.03 7.59
CA ILE A 137 -26.56 -2.84 6.56
C ILE A 137 -26.73 -4.21 5.88
N SER A 138 -27.86 -4.86 6.15
CA SER A 138 -28.14 -6.21 5.70
C SER A 138 -29.46 -6.25 4.95
N GLU A 139 -29.43 -6.71 3.69
CA GLU A 139 -30.60 -6.75 2.81
C GLU A 139 -31.28 -5.37 2.69
N LYS A 140 -30.46 -4.30 2.60
CA LYS A 140 -30.93 -2.92 2.39
C LYS A 140 -30.26 -2.25 1.21
N ASN A 141 -30.95 -1.30 0.63
CA ASN A 141 -30.57 -0.63 -0.60
C ASN A 141 -30.86 0.86 -0.53
N GLN A 142 -30.21 1.62 -1.41
CA GLN A 142 -30.40 3.07 -1.53
C GLN A 142 -30.05 3.82 -0.23
N ILE A 143 -29.06 3.30 0.52
CA ILE A 143 -28.53 3.95 1.71
C ILE A 143 -27.37 4.86 1.31
N THR A 144 -27.40 6.10 1.77
CA THR A 144 -26.25 7.01 1.67
C THR A 144 -25.63 7.22 3.06
N ILE A 145 -24.37 6.87 3.23
CA ILE A 145 -23.59 7.13 4.45
C ILE A 145 -22.54 8.20 4.14
N LYS A 146 -22.58 9.32 4.86
CA LYS A 146 -21.61 10.40 4.64
C LYS A 146 -21.16 11.15 5.87
N ASN A 147 -20.03 11.84 5.77
CA ASN A 147 -19.47 12.73 6.79
C ASN A 147 -19.30 12.08 8.18
N LEU A 148 -18.93 10.80 8.24
CA LEU A 148 -18.72 10.08 9.49
C LEU A 148 -17.24 9.75 9.69
N GLU A 149 -16.76 9.90 10.93
CA GLU A 149 -15.49 9.29 11.36
C GLU A 149 -15.78 7.95 12.05
N ILE A 150 -15.26 6.83 11.54
CA ILE A 150 -15.54 5.48 12.06
C ILE A 150 -14.23 4.82 12.49
N LYS A 151 -14.13 4.40 13.76
CA LYS A 151 -12.89 3.80 14.27
C LYS A 151 -13.07 2.79 15.39
N ASN A 152 -12.05 1.94 15.57
CA ASN A 152 -11.94 0.92 16.62
C ASN A 152 -12.96 -0.23 16.51
N PHE A 153 -13.35 -0.61 15.29
CA PHE A 153 -14.18 -1.78 15.02
C PHE A 153 -13.39 -2.93 14.36
N ASP A 154 -13.93 -4.14 14.44
CA ASP A 154 -13.45 -5.23 13.57
C ASP A 154 -13.87 -4.99 12.12
N THR A 155 -15.09 -4.46 11.90
CA THR A 155 -15.55 -3.95 10.61
C THR A 155 -16.20 -2.58 10.76
N GLY A 156 -15.69 -1.55 10.07
CA GLY A 156 -16.24 -0.20 10.14
C GLY A 156 -17.66 -0.12 9.56
N ILE A 157 -17.80 -0.43 8.28
CA ILE A 157 -19.09 -0.52 7.56
C ILE A 157 -19.18 -1.90 6.92
N HIS A 158 -20.27 -2.63 7.19
CA HIS A 158 -20.54 -3.92 6.59
C HIS A 158 -21.82 -3.86 5.75
N LEU A 159 -21.68 -4.13 4.46
CA LEU A 159 -22.78 -4.32 3.51
C LEU A 159 -22.93 -5.81 3.22
N PHE A 160 -24.05 -6.40 3.63
CA PHE A 160 -24.39 -7.80 3.35
C PHE A 160 -25.65 -7.87 2.50
N ILE A 161 -25.56 -8.48 1.31
CA ILE A 161 -26.68 -8.59 0.35
C ILE A 161 -27.35 -7.22 0.14
N SER A 162 -26.54 -6.16 0.03
CA SER A 162 -26.99 -4.77 0.07
C SER A 162 -26.43 -4.02 -1.12
N SER A 163 -27.32 -3.55 -2.01
CA SER A 163 -26.95 -2.99 -3.30
C SER A 163 -27.41 -1.55 -3.48
N ASN A 164 -26.86 -0.83 -4.45
CA ASN A 164 -27.26 0.55 -4.77
C ASN A 164 -27.06 1.53 -3.60
N ASN A 165 -26.01 1.33 -2.79
CA ASN A 165 -25.67 2.21 -1.68
C ASN A 165 -24.53 3.17 -2.05
N ILE A 166 -24.48 4.31 -1.39
CA ILE A 166 -23.46 5.33 -1.55
C ILE A 166 -22.75 5.52 -0.21
N ILE A 167 -21.45 5.25 -0.17
CA ILE A 167 -20.59 5.54 0.99
C ILE A 167 -19.62 6.63 0.55
N THR A 168 -19.77 7.83 1.10
CA THR A 168 -19.00 8.98 0.61
C THR A 168 -18.55 9.95 1.69
N GLU A 169 -17.39 10.58 1.52
CA GLU A 169 -16.89 11.62 2.43
C GLU A 169 -16.74 11.14 3.90
N ASN A 170 -16.50 9.84 4.10
CA ASN A 170 -16.24 9.29 5.43
C ASN A 170 -14.74 9.14 5.69
N THR A 171 -14.36 9.20 6.97
CA THR A 171 -13.01 8.88 7.44
C THR A 171 -13.06 7.59 8.24
N LEU A 172 -12.37 6.55 7.77
CA LEU A 172 -12.30 5.25 8.44
C LEU A 172 -10.86 4.98 8.88
N SER A 173 -10.67 4.76 10.18
CA SER A 173 -9.33 4.55 10.75
C SER A 173 -9.32 3.53 11.87
N ASP A 174 -8.23 2.80 12.05
CA ASP A 174 -8.07 1.86 13.17
C ASP A 174 -9.22 0.83 13.23
N ASN A 175 -9.69 0.35 12.06
CA ASN A 175 -10.68 -0.73 11.93
C ASN A 175 -10.06 -1.90 11.18
N LYS A 176 -10.26 -3.15 11.65
CA LYS A 176 -9.56 -4.30 11.04
C LYS A 176 -9.88 -4.43 9.55
N ASN A 177 -11.16 -4.33 9.22
CA ASN A 177 -11.68 -4.03 7.88
C ASN A 177 -12.46 -2.72 7.94
N SER A 178 -12.11 -1.71 7.15
CA SER A 178 -12.83 -0.43 7.19
C SER A 178 -14.19 -0.52 6.50
N ILE A 179 -14.23 -1.00 5.25
CA ILE A 179 -15.47 -1.32 4.55
C ILE A 179 -15.40 -2.75 4.01
N TRP A 180 -16.44 -3.53 4.25
CA TRP A 180 -16.59 -4.87 3.71
C TRP A 180 -17.94 -5.01 2.98
N LEU A 181 -17.85 -5.35 1.69
CA LEU A 181 -18.97 -5.70 0.82
C LEU A 181 -19.01 -7.22 0.66
N GLU A 182 -20.12 -7.83 1.05
CA GLU A 182 -20.38 -9.26 0.90
C GLU A 182 -21.70 -9.45 0.14
N TYR A 183 -21.64 -10.11 -1.02
CA TYR A 183 -22.79 -10.27 -1.93
C TYR A 183 -23.50 -8.95 -2.28
N SER A 184 -22.74 -7.86 -2.36
CA SER A 184 -23.27 -6.49 -2.37
C SER A 184 -22.81 -5.76 -3.63
N SER A 185 -23.72 -5.56 -4.58
CA SER A 185 -23.39 -5.08 -5.93
C SER A 185 -23.92 -3.67 -6.19
N ASN A 186 -23.44 -3.01 -7.24
CA ASN A 186 -23.93 -1.68 -7.64
C ASN A 186 -23.76 -0.59 -6.57
N ASN A 187 -22.76 -0.69 -5.69
CA ASN A 187 -22.47 0.32 -4.68
C ASN A 187 -21.41 1.32 -5.15
N GLN A 188 -21.47 2.52 -4.60
CA GLN A 188 -20.53 3.61 -4.86
C GLN A 188 -19.76 3.94 -3.59
N ILE A 189 -18.43 3.85 -3.64
CA ILE A 189 -17.52 4.16 -2.55
C ILE A 189 -16.62 5.30 -3.03
N ILE A 190 -16.98 6.54 -2.66
CA ILE A 190 -16.46 7.76 -3.31
C ILE A 190 -15.92 8.76 -2.29
N ASN A 191 -14.73 9.34 -2.52
CA ASN A 191 -14.16 10.41 -1.68
C ASN A 191 -14.02 10.04 -0.19
N ASN A 192 -13.79 8.77 0.14
CA ASN A 192 -13.52 8.37 1.52
C ASN A 192 -12.02 8.41 1.82
N ARG A 193 -11.69 8.60 3.09
CA ARG A 193 -10.32 8.56 3.60
C ARG A 193 -10.14 7.34 4.50
N PHE A 194 -9.15 6.52 4.20
CA PHE A 194 -8.83 5.30 4.94
C PHE A 194 -7.43 5.40 5.52
N SER A 195 -7.26 4.94 6.75
CA SER A 195 -5.92 4.79 7.32
C SER A 195 -5.82 3.65 8.29
N LYS A 196 -4.69 2.93 8.28
CA LYS A 196 -4.34 1.85 9.22
C LYS A 196 -5.30 0.67 9.17
N GLN A 197 -4.80 -0.46 8.62
CA GLN A 197 -5.45 -1.79 8.43
C GLN A 197 -6.16 -1.94 7.06
N PHE A 198 -7.02 -2.96 6.85
CA PHE A 198 -7.61 -3.23 5.53
C PHE A 198 -8.67 -2.18 5.19
N ALA A 199 -8.52 -1.48 4.06
CA ALA A 199 -9.41 -0.36 3.74
C ALA A 199 -10.74 -0.82 3.11
N LEU A 200 -10.69 -1.57 2.03
CA LEU A 200 -11.89 -1.98 1.29
C LEU A 200 -11.78 -3.41 0.78
N SER A 201 -12.72 -4.25 1.19
CA SER A 201 -12.79 -5.67 0.79
C SER A 201 -14.12 -5.97 0.11
N LEU A 202 -14.06 -6.59 -1.07
CA LEU A 202 -15.20 -7.05 -1.85
C LEU A 202 -15.17 -8.58 -1.94
N ALA A 203 -16.25 -9.22 -1.52
CA ALA A 203 -16.46 -10.65 -1.65
C ALA A 203 -17.78 -10.90 -2.40
N SER A 204 -17.71 -11.60 -3.53
CA SER A 204 -18.88 -11.91 -4.37
C SER A 204 -19.70 -10.67 -4.72
N SER A 205 -19.04 -9.54 -4.98
CA SER A 205 -19.65 -8.21 -5.05
C SER A 205 -19.27 -7.52 -6.36
N SER A 206 -20.21 -7.39 -7.29
CA SER A 206 -19.95 -6.96 -8.67
C SER A 206 -20.54 -5.58 -8.98
N TYR A 207 -20.14 -4.96 -10.09
CA TYR A 207 -20.69 -3.67 -10.54
C TYR A 207 -20.51 -2.51 -9.54
N ASN A 208 -19.53 -2.58 -8.63
CA ASN A 208 -19.25 -1.49 -7.70
C ASN A 208 -18.29 -0.47 -8.32
N GLN A 209 -18.48 0.79 -7.94
CA GLN A 209 -17.61 1.90 -8.32
C GLN A 209 -16.83 2.39 -7.10
N ILE A 210 -15.51 2.31 -7.17
CA ILE A 210 -14.59 2.71 -6.11
C ILE A 210 -13.75 3.85 -6.67
N SER A 211 -14.05 5.09 -6.27
CA SER A 211 -13.40 6.25 -6.89
C SER A 211 -12.99 7.36 -5.95
N LYS A 212 -11.89 8.06 -6.30
CA LYS A 212 -11.43 9.26 -5.59
C LYS A 212 -11.15 9.05 -4.10
N ASN A 213 -10.92 7.82 -3.67
CA ASN A 213 -10.62 7.53 -2.27
C ASN A 213 -9.13 7.80 -1.99
N THR A 214 -8.83 8.25 -0.78
CA THR A 214 -7.46 8.38 -0.27
C THR A 214 -7.20 7.29 0.75
N ILE A 215 -6.30 6.36 0.44
CA ILE A 215 -5.96 5.21 1.28
C ILE A 215 -4.48 5.31 1.67
N GLN A 216 -4.18 5.26 2.96
CA GLN A 216 -2.79 5.36 3.43
C GLN A 216 -2.47 4.42 4.59
N ASP A 217 -1.24 3.95 4.66
CA ASP A 217 -0.73 3.18 5.79
C ASP A 217 -1.56 1.89 6.05
N CYS A 218 -2.00 1.23 4.98
CA CYS A 218 -2.89 0.06 5.03
C CYS A 218 -2.14 -1.25 4.73
N GLU A 219 -2.54 -2.35 5.37
CA GLU A 219 -2.01 -3.68 5.05
C GLU A 219 -2.52 -4.14 3.66
N GLY A 220 -3.82 -4.01 3.42
CA GLY A 220 -4.43 -4.15 2.11
C GLY A 220 -5.38 -2.99 1.83
N ALA A 221 -5.18 -2.27 0.73
CA ALA A 221 -6.02 -1.13 0.39
C ALA A 221 -7.33 -1.56 -0.27
N ILE A 222 -7.29 -2.13 -1.48
CA ILE A 222 -8.51 -2.59 -2.19
C ILE A 222 -8.34 -4.06 -2.58
N GLY A 223 -9.19 -4.93 -2.04
CA GLY A 223 -9.17 -6.37 -2.32
C GLY A 223 -10.49 -6.88 -2.90
N LEU A 224 -10.42 -7.60 -4.02
CA LEU A 224 -11.56 -8.20 -4.71
C LEU A 224 -11.41 -9.72 -4.73
N SER A 225 -12.44 -10.43 -4.29
CA SER A 225 -12.54 -11.89 -4.37
C SER A 225 -13.89 -12.28 -4.96
N TYR A 226 -13.90 -13.13 -6.00
CA TYR A 226 -15.11 -13.50 -6.76
C TYR A 226 -15.94 -12.27 -7.19
N SER A 227 -15.27 -11.16 -7.48
CA SER A 227 -15.90 -9.85 -7.66
C SER A 227 -15.54 -9.31 -9.04
N SER A 228 -16.53 -9.31 -9.92
CA SER A 228 -16.36 -8.98 -11.34
C SER A 228 -17.03 -7.66 -11.70
N ASP A 229 -16.71 -7.12 -12.87
CA ASP A 229 -17.37 -5.94 -13.43
C ASP A 229 -17.30 -4.69 -12.52
N ASN A 230 -16.27 -4.57 -11.67
CA ASN A 230 -16.07 -3.38 -10.82
C ASN A 230 -15.17 -2.36 -11.51
N THR A 231 -15.34 -1.09 -11.15
CA THR A 231 -14.49 0.02 -11.60
C THR A 231 -13.74 0.62 -10.42
N ILE A 232 -12.41 0.60 -10.48
CA ILE A 232 -11.50 1.20 -9.49
C ILE A 232 -10.76 2.34 -10.18
N ILE A 233 -11.17 3.58 -9.90
CA ILE A 233 -10.73 4.74 -10.69
C ILE A 233 -10.32 5.96 -9.83
N GLU A 234 -9.25 6.66 -10.19
CA GLU A 234 -8.82 7.90 -9.52
C GLU A 234 -8.55 7.76 -8.01
N ASN A 235 -8.18 6.57 -7.51
CA ASN A 235 -7.84 6.41 -6.10
C ASN A 235 -6.36 6.74 -5.85
N ASN A 236 -6.09 7.35 -4.69
CA ASN A 236 -4.73 7.66 -4.23
C ASN A 236 -4.37 6.72 -3.07
N ILE A 237 -3.44 5.80 -3.31
CA ILE A 237 -3.03 4.76 -2.36
C ILE A 237 -1.55 4.95 -2.03
N THR A 238 -1.22 5.09 -0.75
CA THR A 238 0.15 5.34 -0.31
C THR A 238 0.58 4.48 0.86
N ASN A 239 1.88 4.20 0.97
CA ASN A 239 2.52 3.53 2.12
C ASN A 239 1.77 2.25 2.55
N SER A 240 1.34 1.43 1.61
CA SER A 240 0.49 0.26 1.88
C SER A 240 1.15 -1.03 1.41
N THR A 241 1.05 -2.12 2.17
CA THR A 241 1.72 -3.37 1.78
C THR A 241 1.16 -3.92 0.47
N SER A 242 -0.16 -3.99 0.34
CA SER A 242 -0.83 -4.36 -0.93
C SER A 242 -1.81 -3.28 -1.33
N ALA A 243 -1.64 -2.69 -2.53
CA ALA A 243 -2.52 -1.62 -2.98
C ALA A 243 -3.82 -2.15 -3.61
N ILE A 244 -3.77 -2.82 -4.76
CA ILE A 244 -4.98 -3.36 -5.42
C ILE A 244 -4.78 -4.84 -5.74
N GLY A 245 -5.63 -5.70 -5.18
CA GLY A 245 -5.56 -7.14 -5.37
C GLY A 245 -6.85 -7.73 -5.93
N LEU A 246 -6.76 -8.43 -7.05
CA LEU A 246 -7.85 -9.19 -7.67
C LEU A 246 -7.51 -10.68 -7.54
N VAL A 247 -8.36 -11.42 -6.83
CA VAL A 247 -8.16 -12.85 -6.58
C VAL A 247 -9.42 -13.64 -6.88
N SER A 248 -9.24 -14.95 -7.06
CA SER A 248 -10.32 -15.94 -7.14
C SER A 248 -11.43 -15.56 -8.11
N TYR A 249 -11.15 -15.65 -9.42
CA TYR A 249 -12.14 -15.39 -10.49
C TYR A 249 -12.74 -13.97 -10.45
N SER A 250 -11.94 -12.96 -10.12
CA SER A 250 -12.34 -11.55 -10.20
C SER A 250 -12.01 -11.01 -11.60
N SER A 251 -12.99 -11.04 -12.50
CA SER A 251 -12.81 -10.81 -13.94
C SER A 251 -13.56 -9.58 -14.44
N ASN A 252 -13.25 -9.09 -15.64
CA ASN A 252 -13.93 -7.95 -16.27
C ASN A 252 -13.90 -6.65 -15.43
N ASN A 253 -12.91 -6.47 -14.56
CA ASN A 253 -12.76 -5.24 -13.79
C ASN A 253 -11.93 -4.23 -14.58
N THR A 254 -12.23 -2.95 -14.38
CA THR A 254 -11.46 -1.82 -14.92
C THR A 254 -10.72 -1.13 -13.77
N ILE A 255 -9.40 -1.02 -13.89
CA ILE A 255 -8.53 -0.34 -12.92
C ILE A 255 -7.81 0.77 -13.66
N SER A 256 -8.16 2.03 -13.39
CA SER A 256 -7.60 3.14 -14.15
C SER A 256 -7.37 4.43 -13.40
N GLU A 257 -6.41 5.23 -13.87
CA GLU A 257 -6.11 6.55 -13.31
C GLU A 257 -5.81 6.54 -11.80
N ASN A 258 -5.39 5.40 -11.24
CA ASN A 258 -5.02 5.30 -9.83
C ASN A 258 -3.56 5.71 -9.64
N PHE A 259 -3.28 6.36 -8.51
CA PHE A 259 -1.94 6.74 -8.10
C PHE A 259 -1.52 5.91 -6.89
N LEU A 260 -0.48 5.08 -7.07
CA LEU A 260 0.08 4.21 -6.04
C LEU A 260 1.52 4.65 -5.71
N LEU A 261 1.83 4.92 -4.44
CA LEU A 261 3.15 5.36 -4.00
C LEU A 261 3.63 4.63 -2.76
N ASN A 262 4.86 4.10 -2.80
CA ASN A 262 5.47 3.34 -1.70
C ASN A 262 4.58 2.16 -1.29
N CYS A 263 4.18 1.35 -2.27
CA CYS A 263 3.37 0.16 -2.04
C CYS A 263 4.18 -1.08 -2.37
N ASP A 264 4.37 -1.99 -1.41
CA ASP A 264 5.21 -3.18 -1.63
C ASP A 264 4.67 -4.03 -2.79
N GLY A 265 3.36 -4.23 -2.86
CA GLY A 265 2.64 -4.71 -4.04
C GLY A 265 1.73 -3.63 -4.61
N GLY A 266 1.90 -3.30 -5.89
CA GLY A 266 1.07 -2.36 -6.63
C GLY A 266 -0.29 -2.97 -7.01
N ILE A 267 -0.43 -3.46 -8.24
CA ILE A 267 -1.66 -4.13 -8.71
C ILE A 267 -1.34 -5.60 -8.98
N ALA A 268 -2.07 -6.50 -8.32
CA ALA A 268 -1.85 -7.94 -8.43
C ALA A 268 -3.13 -8.69 -8.83
N LEU A 269 -3.02 -9.54 -9.85
CA LEU A 269 -4.06 -10.44 -10.32
C LEU A 269 -3.64 -11.89 -10.06
N SER A 270 -4.54 -12.68 -9.48
CA SER A 270 -4.28 -14.10 -9.24
C SER A 270 -5.52 -14.98 -9.37
N SER A 271 -5.28 -16.29 -9.46
CA SER A 271 -6.30 -17.34 -9.36
C SER A 271 -7.44 -17.15 -10.36
N TYR A 272 -7.11 -17.24 -11.65
CA TYR A 272 -8.05 -17.15 -12.77
C TYR A 272 -8.76 -15.79 -12.92
N SER A 273 -8.17 -14.71 -12.41
CA SER A 273 -8.69 -13.34 -12.59
C SER A 273 -8.33 -12.85 -14.00
N SER A 274 -9.32 -12.84 -14.89
CA SER A 274 -9.13 -12.73 -16.34
C SER A 274 -9.94 -11.59 -16.95
N ASP A 275 -9.61 -11.23 -18.19
CA ASP A 275 -10.36 -10.22 -18.96
C ASP A 275 -10.46 -8.86 -18.24
N ASN A 276 -9.46 -8.50 -17.41
CA ASN A 276 -9.41 -7.20 -16.75
C ASN A 276 -8.67 -6.16 -17.59
N GLU A 277 -9.07 -4.90 -17.48
CA GLU A 277 -8.43 -3.76 -18.13
C GLU A 277 -7.72 -2.91 -17.07
N ILE A 278 -6.41 -2.75 -17.20
CA ILE A 278 -5.57 -2.00 -16.28
C ILE A 278 -4.89 -0.90 -17.09
N HIS A 279 -5.34 0.34 -16.96
CA HIS A 279 -4.85 1.40 -17.82
C HIS A 279 -4.66 2.76 -17.18
N ASP A 280 -3.69 3.53 -17.67
CA ASP A 280 -3.44 4.91 -17.23
C ASP A 280 -3.16 5.04 -15.72
N ASN A 281 -2.66 3.99 -15.05
CA ASN A 281 -2.28 4.06 -13.64
C ASN A 281 -0.83 4.53 -13.48
N THR A 282 -0.55 5.23 -12.37
CA THR A 282 0.81 5.63 -11.97
C THR A 282 1.21 4.87 -10.72
N LEU A 283 2.20 3.99 -10.84
CA LEU A 283 2.74 3.16 -9.78
C LEU A 283 4.18 3.58 -9.52
N LYS A 284 4.51 3.93 -8.28
CA LYS A 284 5.85 4.41 -7.90
C LYS A 284 6.34 3.78 -6.61
N THR A 285 7.53 3.20 -6.66
CA THR A 285 8.27 2.67 -5.51
C THR A 285 7.59 1.51 -4.80
N GLY A 286 8.27 0.36 -4.75
CA GLY A 286 7.79 -0.83 -4.06
C GLY A 286 8.61 -2.07 -4.40
N LEU A 287 8.11 -3.25 -4.02
CA LEU A 287 8.77 -4.51 -4.33
C LEU A 287 8.29 -5.07 -5.68
N GLY A 288 6.98 -5.09 -5.92
CA GLY A 288 6.37 -5.54 -7.19
C GLY A 288 5.34 -4.54 -7.71
N GLY A 289 5.53 -4.06 -8.94
CA GLY A 289 4.65 -3.09 -9.58
C GLY A 289 3.32 -3.71 -10.03
N LEU A 290 3.36 -4.45 -11.14
CA LEU A 290 2.23 -5.25 -11.65
C LEU A 290 2.55 -6.74 -11.56
N GLY A 291 1.67 -7.52 -10.94
CA GLY A 291 1.86 -8.97 -10.76
C GLY A 291 0.71 -9.80 -11.27
N PHE A 292 1.00 -10.87 -11.99
CA PHE A 292 0.01 -11.82 -12.51
C PHE A 292 0.42 -13.23 -12.11
N SER A 293 -0.51 -13.99 -11.53
CA SER A 293 -0.25 -15.36 -11.13
C SER A 293 -1.43 -16.30 -11.35
N SER A 294 -1.13 -17.60 -11.37
CA SER A 294 -2.12 -18.68 -11.29
C SER A 294 -3.24 -18.57 -12.33
N PHE A 295 -2.84 -18.61 -13.60
CA PHE A 295 -3.73 -18.65 -14.77
C PHE A 295 -4.62 -17.42 -14.95
N SER A 296 -4.12 -16.24 -14.56
CA SER A 296 -4.75 -14.95 -14.87
C SER A 296 -4.44 -14.59 -16.33
N MET A 297 -5.46 -14.58 -17.18
CA MET A 297 -5.30 -14.53 -18.64
C MET A 297 -6.15 -13.46 -19.30
N LYS A 298 -5.83 -13.10 -20.55
CA LYS A 298 -6.58 -12.13 -21.36
C LYS A 298 -6.75 -10.76 -20.72
N ASN A 299 -5.84 -10.39 -19.81
CA ASN A 299 -5.83 -9.05 -19.26
C ASN A 299 -5.15 -8.11 -20.24
N HIS A 300 -5.65 -6.88 -20.29
CA HIS A 300 -5.11 -5.80 -21.11
C HIS A 300 -4.51 -4.72 -20.21
N ILE A 301 -3.21 -4.50 -20.38
CA ILE A 301 -2.41 -3.59 -19.57
C ILE A 301 -1.92 -2.47 -20.50
N LEU A 302 -2.48 -1.28 -20.33
CA LEU A 302 -2.34 -0.19 -21.32
C LEU A 302 -1.89 1.12 -20.69
N ARG A 303 -0.84 1.77 -21.18
CA ARG A 303 -0.44 3.12 -20.73
C ARG A 303 -0.20 3.30 -19.23
N ASN A 304 0.25 2.25 -18.53
CA ASN A 304 0.63 2.39 -17.11
C ASN A 304 2.06 2.92 -16.98
N GLN A 305 2.28 3.75 -15.97
CA GLN A 305 3.60 4.24 -15.58
C GLN A 305 4.06 3.48 -14.33
N ILE A 306 5.13 2.70 -14.45
CA ILE A 306 5.68 1.84 -13.40
C ILE A 306 7.13 2.28 -13.15
N GLU A 307 7.39 2.81 -11.96
CA GLU A 307 8.67 3.44 -11.65
C GLU A 307 9.25 2.92 -10.33
N SER A 308 10.56 2.59 -10.33
CA SER A 308 11.34 2.31 -9.11
C SER A 308 10.86 1.12 -8.28
N PHE A 309 10.49 0.01 -8.93
CA PHE A 309 10.19 -1.25 -8.26
C PHE A 309 11.36 -2.23 -8.34
N ASP A 310 11.51 -3.13 -7.36
CA ASP A 310 12.45 -4.25 -7.50
C ASP A 310 12.06 -5.13 -8.69
N GLN A 311 10.76 -5.30 -8.94
CA GLN A 311 10.23 -5.97 -10.12
C GLN A 311 9.09 -5.11 -10.72
N GLY A 312 9.29 -4.63 -11.94
CA GLY A 312 8.29 -3.78 -12.62
C GLY A 312 7.01 -4.55 -12.95
N ILE A 313 7.10 -5.53 -13.84
CA ILE A 313 6.01 -6.42 -14.23
C ILE A 313 6.45 -7.88 -14.02
N ILE A 314 5.61 -8.68 -13.35
CA ILE A 314 5.86 -10.11 -13.10
C ILE A 314 4.68 -10.94 -13.57
N LEU A 315 4.95 -11.99 -14.35
CA LEU A 315 3.97 -13.00 -14.71
C LEU A 315 4.47 -14.39 -14.27
N SER A 316 3.62 -15.12 -13.56
CA SER A 316 3.83 -16.53 -13.20
C SER A 316 2.64 -17.37 -13.63
N GLU A 317 2.85 -18.36 -14.49
CA GLU A 317 1.76 -19.22 -15.00
C GLU A 317 0.56 -18.41 -15.53
N SER A 318 0.82 -17.31 -16.24
CA SER A 318 -0.22 -16.34 -16.64
C SER A 318 -0.14 -16.09 -18.15
N PRO A 319 -0.87 -16.88 -18.97
CA PRO A 319 -0.74 -16.82 -20.41
C PRO A 319 -1.67 -15.78 -21.05
N THR A 320 -1.41 -15.42 -22.31
CA THR A 320 -2.35 -14.68 -23.18
C THR A 320 -2.76 -13.30 -22.67
N ASN A 321 -1.84 -12.53 -22.09
CA ASN A 321 -2.06 -11.13 -21.72
C ASN A 321 -1.44 -10.17 -22.75
N LEU A 322 -2.00 -8.97 -22.86
CA LEU A 322 -1.53 -7.92 -23.76
C LEU A 322 -1.01 -6.73 -22.93
N PHE A 323 0.24 -6.35 -23.17
CA PHE A 323 0.89 -5.19 -22.57
C PHE A 323 1.24 -4.20 -23.68
N GLU A 324 0.58 -3.05 -23.65
CA GLU A 324 0.67 -2.04 -24.69
C GLU A 324 0.99 -0.66 -24.09
N GLN A 325 1.93 0.08 -24.68
CA GLN A 325 2.20 1.48 -24.32
C GLN A 325 2.57 1.73 -22.85
N ASN A 326 3.06 0.73 -22.11
CA ASN A 326 3.44 0.92 -20.71
C ASN A 326 4.86 1.49 -20.60
N SER A 327 5.06 2.38 -19.63
CA SER A 327 6.37 2.94 -19.29
C SER A 327 6.90 2.30 -18.02
N ILE A 328 7.96 1.50 -18.12
CA ILE A 328 8.60 0.78 -17.02
C ILE A 328 10.01 1.34 -16.85
N SER A 329 10.29 1.96 -15.71
CA SER A 329 11.54 2.69 -15.53
C SER A 329 12.16 2.55 -14.14
N ASN A 330 13.49 2.60 -14.09
CA ASN A 330 14.26 2.59 -12.85
C ASN A 330 14.00 1.37 -11.95
N CYS A 331 13.51 0.27 -12.52
CA CYS A 331 13.25 -0.96 -11.78
C CYS A 331 14.52 -1.79 -11.64
N ALA A 332 14.61 -2.71 -10.67
CA ALA A 332 15.74 -3.63 -10.63
C ALA A 332 15.65 -4.64 -11.78
N ALA A 333 14.50 -5.31 -11.94
CA ALA A 333 14.12 -6.00 -13.17
C ALA A 333 12.88 -5.34 -13.81
N GLY A 334 12.91 -5.14 -15.12
CA GLY A 334 11.80 -4.53 -15.87
C GLY A 334 10.58 -5.45 -15.94
N ILE A 335 10.71 -6.54 -16.69
CA ILE A 335 9.65 -7.52 -16.96
C ILE A 335 10.18 -8.93 -16.70
N THR A 336 9.50 -9.71 -15.86
CA THR A 336 9.89 -11.08 -15.50
C THR A 336 8.75 -12.05 -15.79
N LEU A 337 9.00 -13.08 -16.61
CA LEU A 337 8.06 -14.15 -16.92
C LEU A 337 8.59 -15.50 -16.43
N SER A 338 7.71 -16.26 -15.77
CA SER A 338 7.93 -17.66 -15.39
C SER A 338 6.73 -18.50 -15.80
N TYR A 339 6.95 -19.57 -16.56
CA TYR A 339 5.88 -20.46 -17.05
C TYR A 339 4.71 -19.72 -17.73
N SER A 340 4.98 -18.56 -18.34
CA SER A 340 3.94 -17.67 -18.88
C SER A 340 4.06 -17.60 -20.38
N LEU A 341 3.00 -18.02 -21.08
CA LEU A 341 3.05 -18.32 -22.50
C LEU A 341 2.15 -17.38 -23.31
N ASN A 342 2.51 -17.16 -24.57
CA ASN A 342 1.62 -16.49 -25.54
C ASN A 342 1.18 -15.07 -25.10
N ASN A 343 2.02 -14.33 -24.39
CA ASN A 343 1.77 -12.93 -24.06
C ASN A 343 2.33 -12.02 -25.16
N THR A 344 1.76 -10.83 -25.32
CA THR A 344 2.24 -9.82 -26.27
C THR A 344 2.63 -8.56 -25.52
N PHE A 345 3.85 -8.09 -25.78
CA PHE A 345 4.39 -6.83 -25.30
C PHE A 345 4.70 -5.97 -26.53
N THR A 346 3.92 -4.91 -26.71
CA THR A 346 4.09 -3.98 -27.83
C THR A 346 4.10 -2.53 -27.38
N GLU A 347 4.88 -1.69 -28.05
CA GLU A 347 4.93 -0.24 -27.77
C GLU A 347 5.30 0.12 -26.32
N ASN A 348 5.89 -0.80 -25.56
CA ASN A 348 6.30 -0.51 -24.18
C ASN A 348 7.67 0.17 -24.15
N ASN A 349 7.88 1.03 -23.17
CA ASN A 349 9.14 1.69 -22.91
C ASN A 349 9.79 1.10 -21.66
N ILE A 350 10.89 0.36 -21.80
CA ILE A 350 11.63 -0.28 -20.70
C ILE A 350 13.01 0.39 -20.56
N VAL A 351 13.15 1.20 -19.51
CA VAL A 351 14.28 2.11 -19.35
C VAL A 351 14.99 1.94 -18.02
N ASN A 352 16.32 1.95 -18.04
CA ASN A 352 17.16 2.00 -16.84
C ASN A 352 16.83 0.87 -15.83
N SER A 353 16.69 -0.35 -16.33
CA SER A 353 16.58 -1.53 -15.49
C SER A 353 17.96 -1.87 -14.91
N GLN A 354 18.08 -1.89 -13.59
CA GLN A 354 19.38 -1.97 -12.91
C GLN A 354 20.06 -3.34 -13.05
N GLN A 355 19.29 -4.40 -13.28
CA GLN A 355 19.77 -5.76 -13.49
C GLN A 355 19.48 -6.21 -14.92
N LEU A 356 18.21 -6.34 -15.28
CA LEU A 356 17.77 -6.81 -16.59
C LEU A 356 16.44 -6.19 -17.04
N ALA A 357 16.30 -5.90 -18.33
CA ALA A 357 15.05 -5.38 -18.88
C ALA A 357 13.98 -6.48 -18.98
N ILE A 358 14.33 -7.64 -19.55
CA ILE A 358 13.45 -8.81 -19.64
C ILE A 358 14.13 -10.06 -19.08
N SER A 359 13.39 -10.83 -18.28
CA SER A 359 13.76 -12.18 -17.83
C SER A 359 12.69 -13.20 -18.26
N LEU A 360 13.08 -14.24 -19.00
CA LEU A 360 12.18 -15.33 -19.41
C LEU A 360 12.68 -16.66 -18.87
N THR A 361 11.84 -17.36 -18.10
CA THR A 361 12.14 -18.73 -17.64
C THR A 361 10.96 -19.64 -17.96
N TYR A 362 11.19 -20.72 -18.71
CA TYR A 362 10.14 -21.66 -19.16
C TYR A 362 8.92 -20.94 -19.80
N SER A 363 9.16 -19.84 -20.51
CA SER A 363 8.13 -18.92 -21.00
C SER A 363 8.22 -18.79 -22.52
N GLU A 364 7.44 -19.62 -23.21
CA GLU A 364 7.47 -19.78 -24.67
C GLU A 364 6.34 -19.01 -25.37
N ASP A 365 6.52 -18.79 -26.67
CA ASP A 365 5.58 -18.14 -27.59
C ASP A 365 5.19 -16.72 -27.18
N ASN A 366 6.04 -16.00 -26.44
CA ASN A 366 5.77 -14.58 -26.14
C ASN A 366 6.25 -13.69 -27.29
N TYR A 367 5.54 -12.59 -27.54
CA TYR A 367 5.82 -11.65 -28.62
C TYR A 367 6.28 -10.32 -28.05
N PHE A 368 7.43 -9.84 -28.49
CA PHE A 368 8.03 -8.56 -28.12
C PHE A 368 8.35 -7.79 -29.41
N TYR A 369 7.58 -6.78 -29.76
CA TYR A 369 7.85 -5.95 -30.92
C TYR A 369 7.46 -4.49 -30.65
N HIS A 370 8.07 -3.55 -31.36
CA HIS A 370 7.84 -2.10 -31.18
C HIS A 370 8.10 -1.58 -29.76
N ASN A 371 8.86 -2.30 -28.94
CA ASN A 371 9.26 -1.81 -27.62
C ASN A 371 10.54 -1.00 -27.71
N ILE A 372 10.75 -0.14 -26.71
CA ILE A 372 11.99 0.62 -26.51
C ILE A 372 12.74 -0.02 -25.35
N PHE A 373 13.97 -0.47 -25.63
CA PHE A 373 14.91 -0.96 -24.63
C PHE A 373 16.09 0.00 -24.53
N SER A 374 16.13 0.80 -23.48
CA SER A 374 17.20 1.81 -23.34
C SER A 374 17.83 1.88 -21.96
N GLU A 375 19.15 2.00 -21.94
CA GLU A 375 19.95 2.23 -20.72
C GLU A 375 19.78 1.12 -19.66
N ASN A 376 19.37 -0.08 -20.06
CA ASN A 376 19.30 -1.24 -19.16
C ASN A 376 20.70 -1.84 -18.97
N SER A 377 21.02 -2.34 -17.77
CA SER A 377 22.30 -3.00 -17.50
C SER A 377 22.51 -4.24 -18.37
N GLU A 378 21.45 -5.05 -18.53
CA GLU A 378 21.35 -6.15 -19.50
C GLU A 378 19.97 -6.07 -20.15
N GLN A 379 19.89 -6.32 -21.46
CA GLN A 379 18.62 -6.19 -22.18
C GLN A 379 17.71 -7.39 -21.93
N VAL A 380 18.19 -8.61 -22.18
CA VAL A 380 17.37 -9.81 -22.11
C VAL A 380 18.15 -10.98 -21.54
N PHE A 381 17.52 -11.72 -20.62
CA PHE A 381 17.96 -13.05 -20.21
C PHE A 381 16.85 -14.07 -20.52
N THR A 382 17.22 -15.17 -21.17
CA THR A 382 16.29 -16.29 -21.46
C THR A 382 16.83 -17.61 -20.92
N SER A 383 15.93 -18.46 -20.43
CA SER A 383 16.23 -19.81 -19.95
C SER A 383 15.09 -20.76 -20.30
N ASN A 384 15.37 -21.77 -21.12
CA ASN A 384 14.38 -22.73 -21.63
C ASN A 384 13.11 -22.04 -22.14
N SER A 385 13.29 -20.96 -22.90
CA SER A 385 12.21 -20.11 -23.41
C SER A 385 12.48 -19.86 -24.88
N LEU A 386 11.42 -19.76 -25.68
CA LEU A 386 11.48 -19.40 -27.11
C LEU A 386 10.41 -18.35 -27.38
N SER A 387 10.82 -17.15 -27.77
CA SER A 387 9.95 -15.99 -27.99
C SER A 387 10.23 -15.35 -29.36
N TYR A 388 9.33 -14.47 -29.77
CA TYR A 388 9.42 -13.72 -31.02
C TYR A 388 9.72 -12.26 -30.71
N TRP A 389 10.73 -11.70 -31.39
CA TRP A 389 11.28 -10.38 -31.06
C TRP A 389 11.06 -9.34 -32.17
N ASP A 390 10.21 -9.66 -33.14
CA ASP A 390 9.80 -8.74 -34.20
C ASP A 390 8.40 -9.08 -34.73
N ASN A 391 7.81 -8.16 -35.49
CA ASN A 391 6.53 -8.36 -36.17
C ASN A 391 6.70 -8.47 -37.70
N GLY A 392 7.87 -8.91 -38.16
CA GLY A 392 8.22 -9.06 -39.57
C GLY A 392 8.39 -7.75 -40.34
N TYR A 393 8.94 -7.83 -41.54
CA TYR A 393 9.05 -6.68 -42.45
C TYR A 393 7.71 -6.40 -43.18
N PRO A 394 7.30 -5.13 -43.36
CA PRO A 394 8.00 -3.90 -42.97
C PRO A 394 7.58 -3.36 -41.60
N SER A 395 6.88 -4.15 -40.77
CA SER A 395 6.47 -3.70 -39.43
C SER A 395 7.68 -3.40 -38.54
N GLY A 396 8.72 -4.23 -38.60
CA GLY A 396 9.90 -4.11 -37.75
C GLY A 396 9.75 -4.80 -36.40
N GLY A 397 10.82 -4.71 -35.60
CA GLY A 397 10.93 -5.26 -34.26
C GLY A 397 11.06 -4.16 -33.21
N ASN A 398 12.07 -4.25 -32.36
CA ASN A 398 12.25 -3.35 -31.22
C ASN A 398 13.37 -2.33 -31.46
N TYR A 399 13.35 -1.26 -30.68
CA TYR A 399 14.47 -0.32 -30.60
C TYR A 399 15.40 -0.72 -29.45
N TRP A 400 16.69 -0.87 -29.75
CA TRP A 400 17.73 -1.25 -28.78
C TRP A 400 18.77 -0.14 -28.69
N SER A 401 18.95 0.48 -27.51
CA SER A 401 19.85 1.63 -27.36
C SER A 401 21.33 1.31 -27.59
N ASP A 402 21.73 0.04 -27.45
CA ASP A 402 23.08 -0.47 -27.64
C ASP A 402 23.31 -1.07 -29.04
N TYR A 403 22.33 -0.94 -29.94
CA TYR A 403 22.39 -1.54 -31.28
C TYR A 403 23.63 -1.10 -32.07
N GLU A 404 23.85 0.21 -32.20
CA GLU A 404 24.96 0.76 -33.00
C GLU A 404 26.34 0.38 -32.41
N GLU A 405 26.42 0.22 -31.09
CA GLU A 405 27.66 -0.24 -30.43
C GLU A 405 27.93 -1.70 -30.75
N LYS A 406 26.89 -2.54 -30.75
CA LYS A 406 26.99 -3.99 -31.01
C LYS A 406 27.21 -4.29 -32.50
N TYR A 407 26.61 -3.50 -33.39
CA TYR A 407 26.62 -3.71 -34.84
C TYR A 407 27.09 -2.44 -35.61
N PRO A 408 28.36 -2.03 -35.46
CA PRO A 408 28.85 -0.75 -36.01
C PRO A 408 28.89 -0.67 -37.54
N ASN A 409 28.65 -1.77 -38.25
CA ASN A 409 28.62 -1.83 -39.71
C ASN A 409 27.21 -2.10 -40.27
N ALA A 410 26.18 -2.12 -39.41
CA ALA A 410 24.81 -2.26 -39.87
C ALA A 410 24.40 -1.05 -40.73
N GLU A 411 23.56 -1.31 -41.72
CA GLU A 411 23.02 -0.32 -42.64
C GLU A 411 21.49 -0.36 -42.62
N GLU A 412 20.87 0.73 -43.02
CA GLU A 412 19.41 0.80 -43.16
C GLU A 412 18.92 0.00 -44.37
N ILE A 413 17.85 -0.78 -44.20
CA ILE A 413 17.17 -1.47 -45.31
C ILE A 413 16.35 -0.43 -46.08
N GLU A 414 16.69 -0.14 -47.34
CA GLU A 414 15.83 0.57 -48.31
C GLU A 414 15.14 1.86 -47.79
N SER A 415 15.79 2.64 -46.91
CA SER A 415 15.20 3.84 -46.27
C SER A 415 13.94 3.57 -45.43
N SER A 416 13.85 2.39 -44.81
CA SER A 416 12.70 1.93 -44.04
C SER A 416 12.70 2.33 -42.56
N GLY A 417 13.80 2.85 -42.02
CA GLY A 417 14.03 3.02 -40.58
C GLY A 417 14.29 1.70 -39.84
N ILE A 418 14.61 0.62 -40.56
CA ILE A 418 14.91 -0.71 -40.02
C ILE A 418 16.36 -1.07 -40.37
N TRP A 419 17.09 -1.60 -39.40
CA TRP A 419 18.45 -2.10 -39.61
C TRP A 419 18.49 -3.42 -40.38
N ASN A 420 19.54 -3.64 -41.16
CA ASN A 420 19.73 -4.85 -41.96
C ASN A 420 20.35 -6.04 -41.21
N GLU A 421 20.95 -5.80 -40.05
CA GLU A 421 21.58 -6.84 -39.23
C GLU A 421 20.64 -7.21 -38.06
N PRO A 422 20.30 -8.49 -37.88
CA PRO A 422 19.47 -8.92 -36.75
C PRO A 422 20.12 -8.62 -35.39
N TYR A 423 19.31 -8.20 -34.41
CA TYR A 423 19.77 -8.09 -33.03
C TYR A 423 19.66 -9.46 -32.34
N GLU A 424 20.81 -10.04 -32.01
CA GLU A 424 20.91 -11.34 -31.34
C GLU A 424 20.48 -11.24 -29.87
N ILE A 425 19.46 -12.02 -29.50
CA ILE A 425 18.99 -12.21 -28.12
C ILE A 425 19.79 -13.33 -27.46
N ASN A 426 19.92 -14.46 -28.16
CA ASN A 426 20.79 -15.59 -27.84
C ASN A 426 21.12 -16.39 -29.11
N GLU A 427 21.80 -17.53 -28.97
CA GLU A 427 22.25 -18.38 -30.09
C GLU A 427 21.13 -18.77 -31.08
N SER A 428 19.87 -18.78 -30.64
CA SER A 428 18.70 -19.22 -31.43
C SER A 428 17.60 -18.18 -31.65
N GLU A 429 17.63 -17.06 -30.93
CA GLU A 429 16.58 -16.03 -30.95
C GLU A 429 17.15 -14.68 -31.40
N TYR A 430 16.43 -14.02 -32.31
CA TYR A 430 16.83 -12.76 -32.93
C TYR A 430 15.61 -11.87 -33.10
N ASP A 431 15.81 -10.56 -32.92
CA ASP A 431 14.98 -9.54 -33.56
C ASP A 431 15.54 -9.33 -34.98
N ASN A 432 14.81 -9.80 -35.99
CA ASN A 432 15.29 -9.78 -37.37
C ASN A 432 15.17 -8.42 -38.03
N PHE A 433 14.38 -7.52 -37.45
CA PHE A 433 14.10 -6.22 -38.05
C PHE A 433 14.21 -5.08 -37.01
N PRO A 434 15.37 -4.90 -36.35
CA PRO A 434 15.52 -3.88 -35.30
C PRO A 434 15.27 -2.47 -35.82
N LEU A 435 14.60 -1.64 -35.02
CA LEU A 435 14.25 -0.27 -35.39
C LEU A 435 15.42 0.69 -35.18
N MET A 436 15.65 1.61 -36.12
CA MET A 436 16.69 2.64 -36.04
C MET A 436 16.35 3.80 -35.11
N SER A 437 15.06 4.03 -34.88
CA SER A 437 14.56 5.08 -34.01
C SER A 437 13.47 4.54 -33.09
N GLN A 438 13.29 5.21 -31.96
CA GLN A 438 12.17 4.93 -31.07
C GLN A 438 10.84 5.03 -31.84
N PRO A 439 9.98 4.01 -31.78
CA PRO A 439 8.64 4.08 -32.37
C PRO A 439 7.88 5.25 -31.75
N ILE A 440 7.15 5.98 -32.59
CA ILE A 440 6.37 7.15 -32.17
C ILE A 440 5.16 6.63 -31.39
N SER A 441 5.11 6.92 -30.08
CA SER A 441 3.99 6.63 -29.18
C SER A 441 2.80 7.56 -29.39
#